data_AF-A0A9D8W8Q1-F1
#
_entry.id   AF-A0A9D8W8Q1-F1
#
_cell.length_a   1.000
_cell.length_b   1.000
_cell.length_c   1.000
_cell.angle_alpha   90.00
_cell.angle_beta   90.00
_cell.angle_gamma   90.00
#
_symmetry.space_group_name_H-M   'P 1'
#
loop_
_entity.id
_entity.type
_entity.pdbx_description
1 polymer ?
#
loop_
_entity_poly.entity_id
_entity_poly.type
_entity_poly.pdbx_seq_one_letter_code
_entity_poly.pdbx_strand_id
1 'polypeptide(L)'
;MVDTSFFLPKVRKRPTFRQVASALGLWLGLTFLATLVVHFVIVFALPTIGRGVLIDEVIPPGESAPRLYTGQAGELRPNFRYADARKDSVYCSFDLRDGAVRVSGSLDVPFWSISVHTLSGLVVGSVNHNAASGGELELLVMRPALARDLSAAGAQLPRDALVVEMEGPLGLVRISGLATYNALRPALRDQLSLMECSLATFTFAEPEDDQDGSEAGQQPTAPAGPPSVPQPVVRPDIAPADGG
;
A
#
# COMPACT_ATOMS: atom_id res chain seq x y z
N MET A 1 26.59 -79.69 50.92
CA MET A 1 27.63 -79.11 50.04
C MET A 1 27.11 -77.78 49.55
N VAL A 2 27.69 -76.68 50.04
CA VAL A 2 27.31 -75.29 49.70
C VAL A 2 28.32 -74.79 48.68
N ASP A 3 27.85 -74.46 47.47
CA ASP A 3 28.68 -73.89 46.41
C ASP A 3 28.71 -72.37 46.58
N THR A 4 29.76 -71.88 47.23
CA THR A 4 30.07 -70.46 47.35
C THR A 4 30.98 -70.05 46.18
N SER A 5 30.40 -69.91 45.00
CA SER A 5 31.11 -69.33 43.86
C SER A 5 31.17 -67.81 44.03
N PHE A 6 32.34 -67.37 44.49
CA PHE A 6 32.81 -66.00 44.68
C PHE A 6 32.49 -65.11 43.46
N PHE A 7 31.60 -64.12 43.66
CA PHE A 7 31.43 -62.98 42.77
C PHE A 7 32.68 -62.08 42.85
N LEU A 8 33.62 -62.23 41.91
CA LEU A 8 34.72 -61.27 41.76
C LEU A 8 34.19 -59.96 41.16
N PRO A 9 34.33 -58.81 41.82
CA PRO A 9 33.94 -57.52 41.24
C PRO A 9 34.89 -57.18 40.09
N LYS A 10 34.35 -57.15 38.87
CA LYS A 10 35.06 -56.77 37.64
C LYS A 10 35.60 -55.34 37.80
N VAL A 11 36.91 -55.20 37.95
CA VAL A 11 37.60 -53.89 38.10
C VAL A 11 37.32 -53.04 36.87
N ARG A 12 36.46 -52.03 37.01
CA ARG A 12 36.09 -51.11 35.93
C ARG A 12 37.31 -50.19 35.68
N LYS A 13 38.04 -50.43 34.59
CA LYS A 13 39.16 -49.57 34.16
C LYS A 13 38.69 -48.11 34.12
N ARG A 14 39.37 -47.23 34.85
CA ARG A 14 39.07 -45.79 34.86
C ARG A 14 39.33 -45.23 33.44
N PRO A 15 38.42 -44.41 32.89
CA PRO A 15 38.62 -43.81 31.57
C PRO A 15 39.89 -42.97 31.60
N THR A 16 40.69 -43.06 30.53
CA THR A 16 41.91 -42.27 30.42
C THR A 16 41.54 -40.80 30.17
N PHE A 17 42.38 -39.86 30.62
CA PHE A 17 42.14 -38.41 30.49
C PHE A 17 41.79 -37.99 29.04
N ARG A 18 42.39 -38.63 28.02
CA ARG A 18 42.08 -38.41 26.60
C ARG A 18 40.65 -38.85 26.20
N GLN A 19 40.10 -39.89 26.82
CA GLN A 19 38.72 -40.33 26.58
C GLN A 19 37.71 -39.36 27.20
N VAL A 20 38.01 -38.82 28.38
CA VAL A 20 37.16 -37.80 29.03
C VAL A 20 37.19 -36.49 28.26
N ALA A 21 38.37 -36.04 27.81
CA ALA A 21 38.52 -34.81 27.04
C ALA A 21 37.85 -34.87 25.65
N SER A 22 37.95 -36.00 24.94
CA SER A 22 37.28 -36.19 23.64
C SER A 22 35.76 -36.30 23.78
N ALA A 23 35.26 -36.99 24.82
CA ALA A 23 33.84 -37.03 25.11
C ALA A 23 33.30 -35.62 25.42
N LEU A 24 34.00 -34.84 26.24
CA LEU A 24 33.60 -33.47 26.57
C LEU A 24 33.60 -32.55 25.33
N GLY A 25 34.62 -32.66 24.48
CA GLY A 25 34.68 -31.92 23.22
C GLY A 25 33.51 -32.23 22.28
N LEU A 26 33.12 -33.52 22.18
CA LEU A 26 31.95 -33.92 21.39
C LEU A 26 30.64 -33.35 21.94
N TRP A 27 30.45 -33.37 23.27
CA TRP A 27 29.26 -32.79 23.90
C TRP A 27 29.17 -31.27 23.68
N LEU A 28 30.29 -30.56 23.79
CA LEU A 28 30.35 -29.12 23.52
C LEU A 28 30.05 -28.81 22.05
N GLY A 29 30.67 -29.55 21.13
CA GLY A 29 30.41 -29.41 19.69
C GLY A 29 28.95 -29.67 19.32
N LEU A 30 28.35 -30.74 19.86
CA LEU A 30 26.95 -31.07 19.62
C LEU A 30 26.00 -29.99 20.15
N THR A 31 26.28 -29.46 21.34
CA THR A 31 25.45 -28.39 21.96
C THR A 31 25.52 -27.11 21.14
N PHE A 32 26.71 -26.71 20.70
CA PHE A 32 26.88 -25.54 19.85
C PHE A 32 26.16 -25.70 18.51
N LEU A 33 26.32 -26.86 17.87
CA LEU A 33 25.64 -27.17 16.62
C LEU A 33 24.11 -27.15 16.78
N ALA A 34 23.59 -27.79 17.83
CA ALA A 34 22.15 -27.80 18.11
C ALA A 34 21.61 -26.38 18.36
N THR A 35 22.35 -25.56 19.11
CA THR A 35 21.97 -24.16 19.40
C THR A 35 21.93 -23.34 18.12
N LEU A 36 22.94 -23.48 17.26
CA LEU A 36 23.03 -22.79 15.98
C LEU A 36 21.87 -23.20 15.06
N VAL A 37 21.57 -24.50 14.96
CA VAL A 37 20.44 -25.02 14.19
C VAL A 37 19.11 -24.44 14.69
N VAL A 38 18.85 -24.50 16.01
CA VAL A 38 17.62 -23.93 16.60
C VAL A 38 17.53 -22.43 16.35
N HIS A 39 18.63 -21.69 16.49
CA HIS A 39 18.67 -20.25 16.21
C HIS A 39 18.27 -19.94 14.76
N PHE A 40 18.87 -20.65 13.79
CA PHE A 40 18.51 -20.47 12.37
C PHE A 40 17.05 -20.82 12.11
N VAL A 41 16.58 -21.96 12.61
CA VAL A 41 15.17 -22.37 12.45
C VAL A 41 14.24 -21.30 12.99
N ILE A 42 14.50 -20.75 14.18
CA ILE A 42 13.67 -19.69 14.77
C ILE A 42 13.73 -18.40 13.93
N VAL A 43 14.91 -17.96 13.50
CA VAL A 43 15.06 -16.73 12.69
C VAL A 43 14.28 -16.85 11.37
N PHE A 44 14.26 -18.03 10.75
CA PHE A 44 13.50 -18.26 9.51
C PHE A 44 12.02 -18.57 9.74
N ALA A 45 11.66 -19.14 10.89
CA ALA A 45 10.26 -19.42 11.25
C ALA A 45 9.53 -18.17 11.78
N LEU A 46 10.23 -17.23 12.42
CA LEU A 46 9.62 -16.00 12.95
C LEU A 46 8.84 -15.22 11.89
N PRO A 47 9.37 -14.98 10.68
CA PRO A 47 8.61 -14.33 9.63
C PRO A 47 7.37 -15.12 9.22
N THR A 48 7.39 -16.46 9.18
CA THR A 48 6.21 -17.23 8.74
C THR A 48 5.12 -17.27 9.80
N ILE A 49 5.49 -17.33 11.08
CA ILE A 49 4.55 -17.42 12.21
C ILE A 49 4.02 -16.03 12.60
N GLY A 50 4.83 -14.98 12.49
CA GLY A 50 4.45 -13.60 12.87
C GLY A 50 3.55 -12.87 11.86
N ARG A 51 3.27 -13.48 10.70
CA ARG A 51 2.54 -12.86 9.59
C ARG A 51 1.00 -12.88 9.75
N GLY A 52 0.41 -13.76 10.55
CA GLY A 52 -1.01 -14.11 10.39
C GLY A 52 -2.08 -13.29 11.12
N VAL A 53 -1.75 -12.20 11.84
CA VAL A 53 -2.64 -11.73 12.94
C VAL A 53 -3.32 -10.37 12.68
N LEU A 54 -3.17 -9.77 11.51
CA LEU A 54 -3.50 -8.34 11.35
C LEU A 54 -4.91 -8.01 10.93
N ILE A 55 -5.53 -8.86 10.11
CA ILE A 55 -6.85 -8.56 9.58
C ILE A 55 -7.95 -9.23 10.41
N ASP A 56 -7.76 -10.48 10.87
CA ASP A 56 -8.67 -11.15 11.81
C ASP A 56 -8.77 -10.43 13.18
N GLU A 57 -7.83 -9.52 13.46
CA GLU A 57 -7.84 -8.67 14.65
C GLU A 57 -8.55 -7.32 14.43
N VAL A 58 -8.74 -6.89 13.19
CA VAL A 58 -9.33 -5.59 12.81
C VAL A 58 -10.72 -5.74 12.21
N ILE A 59 -10.97 -6.80 11.45
CA ILE A 59 -12.20 -7.01 10.69
C ILE A 59 -13.06 -8.08 11.36
N PRO A 60 -14.30 -7.77 11.78
CA PRO A 60 -15.28 -8.80 12.11
C PRO A 60 -15.60 -9.64 10.86
N PRO A 61 -15.60 -10.98 10.92
CA PRO A 61 -15.86 -11.82 9.76
C PRO A 61 -17.25 -11.53 9.17
N GLY A 62 -17.33 -11.29 7.85
CA GLY A 62 -18.58 -11.23 7.10
C GLY A 62 -18.92 -9.91 6.37
N GLU A 63 -18.05 -8.90 6.42
CA GLU A 63 -18.28 -7.61 5.77
C GLU A 63 -17.23 -7.40 4.65
N SER A 64 -17.67 -7.35 3.38
CA SER A 64 -16.77 -7.25 2.20
C SER A 64 -16.54 -5.81 1.72
N ALA A 65 -17.42 -4.88 2.12
CA ALA A 65 -17.31 -3.48 1.73
C ALA A 65 -16.16 -2.77 2.47
N PRO A 66 -15.46 -1.81 1.81
CA PRO A 66 -14.47 -0.98 2.48
C PRO A 66 -15.07 -0.22 3.66
N ARG A 67 -14.41 -0.24 4.82
CA ARG A 67 -14.91 0.38 6.04
C ARG A 67 -13.79 1.06 6.81
N LEU A 68 -14.05 2.29 7.26
CA LEU A 68 -13.17 3.06 8.13
C LEU A 68 -13.41 2.70 9.61
N TYR A 69 -12.33 2.51 10.35
CA TYR A 69 -12.28 2.33 11.80
C TYR A 69 -11.43 3.43 12.41
N THR A 70 -11.93 4.15 13.42
CA THR A 70 -11.24 5.34 13.93
C THR A 70 -10.11 5.04 14.91
N GLY A 71 -9.87 3.75 15.19
CA GLY A 71 -8.85 3.30 16.12
C GLY A 71 -9.15 3.59 17.59
N GLN A 72 -10.37 4.05 17.90
CA GLN A 72 -10.81 4.28 19.28
C GLN A 72 -11.01 2.95 20.02
N ALA A 73 -10.77 2.99 21.34
CA ALA A 73 -10.94 1.84 22.22
C ALA A 73 -12.37 1.31 22.13
N GLY A 74 -12.53 0.06 21.68
CA GLY A 74 -13.83 -0.59 21.49
C GLY A 74 -14.27 -0.78 20.03
N GLU A 75 -13.73 0.00 19.08
CA GLU A 75 -13.94 -0.24 17.64
C GLU A 75 -12.97 -1.29 17.07
N LEU A 76 -11.78 -1.38 17.66
CA LEU A 76 -10.78 -2.40 17.33
C LEU A 76 -10.73 -3.47 18.43
N ARG A 77 -10.33 -4.70 18.09
CA ARG A 77 -10.19 -5.76 19.10
C ARG A 77 -9.15 -5.35 20.16
N PRO A 78 -9.33 -5.76 21.42
CA PRO A 78 -8.59 -5.26 22.59
C PRO A 78 -7.06 -5.48 22.56
N ASN A 79 -6.54 -6.25 21.61
CA ASN A 79 -5.12 -6.57 21.46
C ASN A 79 -4.48 -5.95 20.21
N PHE A 80 -5.14 -5.00 19.55
CA PHE A 80 -4.63 -4.38 18.33
C PHE A 80 -3.30 -3.65 18.56
N ARG A 81 -2.19 -4.29 18.18
CA ARG A 81 -0.81 -3.87 18.53
C ARG A 81 -0.23 -2.75 17.65
N TYR A 82 -0.98 -2.28 16.64
CA TYR A 82 -0.52 -1.25 15.71
C TYR A 82 -1.00 0.16 16.05
N ALA A 83 -1.76 0.31 17.14
CA ALA A 83 -2.06 1.60 17.73
C ALA A 83 -0.79 2.17 18.39
N ASP A 84 -0.20 3.18 17.75
CA ASP A 84 0.93 3.94 18.30
C ASP A 84 0.38 4.99 19.27
N ALA A 85 0.75 4.95 20.55
CA ALA A 85 0.25 5.88 21.56
C ALA A 85 0.52 7.37 21.21
N ARG A 86 1.51 7.65 20.35
CA ARG A 86 1.88 9.01 19.94
C ARG A 86 1.19 9.48 18.66
N LYS A 87 0.53 8.60 17.92
CA LYS A 87 -0.14 8.92 16.65
C LYS A 87 -1.62 8.57 16.73
N ASP A 88 -2.48 9.47 16.28
CA ASP A 88 -3.88 9.12 16.04
C ASP A 88 -3.96 8.46 14.66
N SER A 89 -4.69 7.34 14.57
CA SER A 89 -4.71 6.52 13.36
C SER A 89 -6.10 5.99 13.08
N VAL A 90 -6.44 5.92 11.80
CA VAL A 90 -7.65 5.25 11.31
C VAL A 90 -7.25 4.16 10.34
N TYR A 91 -8.11 3.16 10.22
CA TYR A 91 -7.83 1.94 9.48
C TYR A 91 -8.96 1.72 8.49
N CYS A 92 -8.65 1.43 7.24
CA CYS A 92 -9.63 0.94 6.29
C CYS A 92 -9.31 -0.49 5.88
N SER A 93 -10.24 -1.41 6.13
CA SER A 93 -10.17 -2.75 5.55
C SER A 93 -10.78 -2.80 4.17
N PHE A 94 -10.27 -3.69 3.32
CA PHE A 94 -10.82 -3.85 1.98
C PHE A 94 -10.54 -5.23 1.38
N ASP A 95 -11.30 -5.54 0.33
CA ASP A 95 -11.15 -6.72 -0.52
C ASP A 95 -11.07 -6.33 -2.00
N LEU A 96 -9.90 -6.54 -2.62
CA LEU A 96 -9.63 -6.25 -4.03
C LEU A 96 -10.29 -7.23 -5.01
N ARG A 97 -11.05 -8.21 -4.51
CA ARG A 97 -11.97 -9.02 -5.33
C ARG A 97 -13.16 -8.18 -5.79
N ASP A 98 -13.59 -7.22 -4.97
CA ASP A 98 -14.76 -6.36 -5.25
C ASP A 98 -14.41 -5.17 -6.16
N GLY A 99 -13.13 -4.84 -6.28
CA GLY A 99 -12.63 -3.78 -7.17
C GLY A 99 -11.37 -3.11 -6.64
N ALA A 100 -10.96 -2.02 -7.30
CA ALA A 100 -9.98 -1.12 -6.72
C ALA A 100 -10.61 -0.34 -5.56
N VAL A 101 -9.80 0.08 -4.60
CA VAL A 101 -10.24 0.81 -3.41
C VAL A 101 -9.68 2.21 -3.46
N ARG A 102 -10.52 3.19 -3.16
CA ARG A 102 -10.17 4.60 -3.06
C ARG A 102 -10.21 5.02 -1.60
N VAL A 103 -9.14 5.66 -1.15
CA VAL A 103 -9.05 6.32 0.15
C VAL A 103 -8.75 7.78 -0.10
N SER A 104 -9.65 8.66 0.35
CA SER A 104 -9.55 10.09 0.09
C SER A 104 -9.92 10.91 1.32
N GLY A 105 -9.41 12.14 1.37
CA GLY A 105 -9.75 13.10 2.41
C GLY A 105 -8.67 14.16 2.57
N SER A 106 -8.96 15.18 3.38
CA SER A 106 -8.04 16.29 3.62
C SER A 106 -7.44 16.18 5.02
N LEU A 107 -6.12 16.26 5.12
CA LEU A 107 -5.41 16.23 6.41
C LEU A 107 -4.46 17.44 6.50
N ASP A 108 -4.92 18.46 7.23
CA ASP A 108 -4.15 19.67 7.51
C ASP A 108 -3.37 19.50 8.82
N VAL A 109 -2.36 18.64 8.76
CA VAL A 109 -1.41 18.43 9.85
C VAL A 109 0.03 18.42 9.33
N PRO A 110 0.99 18.88 10.14
CA PRO A 110 2.39 19.00 9.72
C PRO A 110 3.04 17.65 9.39
N PHE A 111 2.45 16.54 9.83
CA PHE A 111 2.87 15.22 9.41
C PHE A 111 1.72 14.24 9.42
N TRP A 112 1.56 13.55 8.30
CA TRP A 112 0.77 12.34 8.18
C TRP A 112 1.47 11.30 7.32
N SER A 113 1.08 10.04 7.51
CA SER A 113 1.60 8.91 6.77
C SER A 113 0.52 7.88 6.54
N ILE A 114 0.59 7.22 5.40
CA ILE A 114 -0.30 6.13 5.03
C ILE A 114 0.55 4.90 4.73
N SER A 115 0.01 3.74 5.06
CA SER A 115 0.63 2.46 4.78
C SER A 115 -0.42 1.45 4.40
N VAL A 116 -0.15 0.69 3.34
CA VAL A 116 -1.00 -0.40 2.87
C VAL A 116 -0.36 -1.69 3.32
N HIS A 117 -1.14 -2.51 4.02
CA HIS A 117 -0.72 -3.78 4.61
C HIS A 117 -1.47 -4.93 3.95
N THR A 118 -0.77 -6.02 3.67
CA THR A 118 -1.42 -7.27 3.28
C THR A 118 -2.11 -7.94 4.47
N LEU A 119 -2.90 -8.99 4.20
CA LEU A 119 -3.36 -9.94 5.22
C LEU A 119 -2.24 -10.46 6.13
N SER A 120 -1.03 -10.59 5.57
CA SER A 120 0.14 -11.06 6.30
C SER A 120 0.87 -9.95 7.10
N GLY A 121 0.36 -8.73 7.09
CA GLY A 121 1.00 -7.57 7.72
C GLY A 121 2.21 -6.99 7.02
N LEU A 122 2.43 -7.38 5.77
CA LEU A 122 3.53 -6.82 5.00
C LEU A 122 3.11 -5.46 4.46
N VAL A 123 3.96 -4.44 4.67
CA VAL A 123 3.76 -3.12 4.06
C VAL A 123 4.12 -3.22 2.58
N VAL A 124 3.13 -3.07 1.71
CA VAL A 124 3.32 -3.10 0.24
C VAL A 124 3.48 -1.70 -0.35
N GLY A 125 3.01 -0.68 0.35
CA GLY A 125 3.19 0.71 -0.03
C GLY A 125 3.08 1.61 1.19
N SER A 126 3.85 2.70 1.20
CA SER A 126 3.70 3.74 2.22
C SER A 126 4.09 5.09 1.65
N VAL A 127 3.34 6.10 2.05
CA VAL A 127 3.51 7.48 1.61
C VAL A 127 3.30 8.43 2.77
N ASN A 128 3.95 9.59 2.70
CA ASN A 128 3.87 10.64 3.70
C ASN A 128 3.43 11.96 3.06
N HIS A 129 3.16 12.94 3.92
CA HIS A 129 2.72 14.28 3.55
C HIS A 129 3.54 14.95 2.43
N ASN A 130 4.84 14.64 2.30
CA ASN A 130 5.71 15.25 1.27
C ASN A 130 5.40 14.79 -0.15
N ALA A 131 4.68 13.68 -0.32
CA ALA A 131 4.34 13.15 -1.64
C ALA A 131 2.97 13.64 -2.14
N ALA A 132 2.17 14.30 -1.29
CA ALA A 132 0.86 14.82 -1.65
C ALA A 132 0.93 16.33 -1.91
N SER A 133 0.24 16.77 -2.97
CA SER A 133 0.04 18.17 -3.30
C SER A 133 -1.02 18.77 -2.37
N GLY A 134 -0.64 19.74 -1.54
CA GLY A 134 -1.62 20.63 -0.89
C GLY A 134 -2.43 20.04 0.27
N GLY A 135 -1.99 18.93 0.89
CA GLY A 135 -2.67 18.35 2.05
C GLY A 135 -3.90 17.49 1.74
N GLU A 136 -4.27 17.40 0.45
CA GLU A 136 -5.27 16.47 -0.04
C GLU A 136 -4.65 15.08 -0.19
N LEU A 137 -5.30 14.08 0.40
CA LEU A 137 -4.96 12.70 0.20
C LEU A 137 -5.87 12.10 -0.86
N GLU A 138 -5.23 11.46 -1.83
CA GLU A 138 -5.87 10.58 -2.79
C GLU A 138 -5.02 9.32 -2.96
N LEU A 139 -5.50 8.17 -2.45
CA LEU A 139 -4.84 6.86 -2.57
C LEU A 139 -5.77 5.88 -3.30
N LEU A 140 -5.20 5.17 -4.27
CA LEU A 140 -5.82 4.05 -4.97
C LEU A 140 -5.04 2.78 -4.69
N VAL A 141 -5.74 1.74 -4.23
CA VAL A 141 -5.18 0.40 -4.02
C VAL A 141 -5.85 -0.55 -4.99
N MET A 142 -5.07 -1.27 -5.79
CA MET A 142 -5.60 -2.20 -6.79
C MET A 142 -4.67 -3.37 -7.09
N ARG A 143 -5.20 -4.38 -7.79
CA ARG A 143 -4.38 -5.50 -8.27
C ARG A 143 -3.58 -5.07 -9.51
N PRO A 144 -2.35 -5.57 -9.70
CA PRO A 144 -1.56 -5.29 -10.90
C PRO A 144 -2.28 -5.61 -12.22
N ALA A 145 -3.12 -6.66 -12.23
CA ALA A 145 -3.92 -7.02 -13.39
C ALA A 145 -4.95 -5.93 -13.73
N LEU A 146 -5.69 -5.44 -12.72
CA LEU A 146 -6.67 -4.38 -12.90
C LEU A 146 -6.00 -3.06 -13.33
N ALA A 147 -4.83 -2.73 -12.79
CA ALA A 147 -4.08 -1.55 -13.21
C ALA A 147 -3.73 -1.58 -14.70
N ARG A 148 -3.29 -2.75 -15.21
CA ARG A 148 -3.03 -2.95 -16.64
C ARG A 148 -4.29 -2.84 -17.48
N ASP A 149 -5.39 -3.46 -17.03
CA ASP A 149 -6.66 -3.44 -17.76
C ASP A 149 -7.22 -2.00 -17.85
N LEU A 150 -7.17 -1.24 -16.75
CA LEU A 150 -7.57 0.17 -16.71
C LEU A 150 -6.70 1.03 -17.63
N SER A 151 -5.38 0.84 -17.60
CA SER A 151 -4.46 1.55 -18.49
C SER A 151 -4.74 1.23 -19.96
N ALA A 152 -4.98 -0.04 -20.31
CA ALA A 152 -5.31 -0.45 -21.67
C ALA A 152 -6.67 0.08 -22.13
N ALA A 153 -7.63 0.23 -21.21
CA ALA A 153 -8.95 0.79 -21.47
C ALA A 153 -8.96 2.34 -21.53
N GLY A 154 -7.81 3.01 -21.36
CA GLY A 154 -7.74 4.47 -21.35
C GLY A 154 -8.44 5.11 -20.15
N ALA A 155 -8.52 4.39 -19.03
CA ALA A 155 -9.08 4.94 -17.79
C ALA A 155 -8.21 6.10 -17.28
N GLN A 156 -8.86 7.20 -16.92
CA GLN A 156 -8.20 8.35 -16.33
C GLN A 156 -8.17 8.17 -14.81
N LEU A 157 -6.97 8.05 -14.26
CA LEU A 157 -6.77 8.12 -12.82
C LEU A 157 -6.73 9.60 -12.37
N PRO A 158 -7.12 9.90 -11.12
CA PRO A 158 -6.95 11.25 -10.59
C PRO A 158 -5.47 11.65 -10.64
N ARG A 159 -5.18 12.90 -11.08
CA ARG A 159 -3.80 13.35 -11.36
C ARG A 159 -2.84 13.17 -10.19
N ASP A 160 -3.33 13.40 -8.98
CA ASP A 160 -2.56 13.37 -7.75
C ASP A 160 -2.83 12.08 -6.94
N ALA A 161 -3.49 11.09 -7.55
CA ALA A 161 -3.72 9.81 -6.91
C ALA A 161 -2.41 9.03 -6.79
N LEU A 162 -2.08 8.66 -5.56
CA LEU A 162 -1.08 7.66 -5.30
C LEU A 162 -1.63 6.28 -5.64
N VAL A 163 -0.98 5.54 -6.52
CA VAL A 163 -1.37 4.18 -6.86
C VAL A 163 -0.47 3.18 -6.13
N VAL A 164 -1.08 2.26 -5.38
CA VAL A 164 -0.41 1.14 -4.72
C VAL A 164 -0.96 -0.16 -5.27
N GLU A 165 -0.06 -0.97 -5.85
CA GLU A 165 -0.42 -2.29 -6.36
C GLU A 165 -0.17 -3.38 -5.31
N MET A 166 -1.15 -4.29 -5.15
CA MET A 166 -1.07 -5.41 -4.21
C MET A 166 -1.53 -6.71 -4.88
N GLU A 167 -0.78 -7.80 -4.70
CA GLU A 167 -1.13 -9.11 -5.27
C GLU A 167 -2.23 -9.84 -4.48
N GLY A 168 -2.29 -9.64 -3.17
CA GLY A 168 -3.29 -10.27 -2.30
C GLY A 168 -4.68 -9.63 -2.45
N PRO A 169 -5.77 -10.39 -2.23
CA PRO A 169 -7.12 -9.85 -2.29
C PRO A 169 -7.47 -9.02 -1.05
N LEU A 170 -7.06 -9.44 0.15
CA LEU A 170 -7.38 -8.74 1.39
C LEU A 170 -6.22 -7.90 1.89
N GLY A 171 -6.55 -6.70 2.37
CA GLY A 171 -5.58 -5.78 2.94
C GLY A 171 -6.19 -4.79 3.92
N LEU A 172 -5.30 -3.97 4.50
CA LEU A 172 -5.62 -2.91 5.44
C LEU A 172 -4.83 -1.66 5.07
N VAL A 173 -5.52 -0.54 4.87
CA VAL A 173 -4.89 0.78 4.82
C VAL A 173 -4.86 1.34 6.23
N ARG A 174 -3.70 1.80 6.67
CA ARG A 174 -3.54 2.59 7.89
C ARG A 174 -3.22 4.02 7.50
N ILE A 175 -3.99 4.96 8.01
CA ILE A 175 -3.76 6.40 7.91
C ILE A 175 -3.39 6.88 9.31
N SER A 176 -2.26 7.56 9.45
CA SER A 176 -1.78 8.05 10.74
C SER A 176 -1.39 9.51 10.66
N GLY A 177 -1.91 10.31 11.59
CA GLY A 177 -1.52 11.69 11.79
C GLY A 177 -0.65 11.86 13.03
N LEU A 178 0.19 12.89 13.03
CA LEU A 178 0.94 13.30 14.21
C LEU A 178 0.54 14.72 14.61
N ALA A 179 -0.02 14.85 15.81
CA ALA A 179 -0.27 16.15 16.41
C ALA A 179 1.00 16.66 17.08
N THR A 180 1.45 17.87 16.73
CA THR A 180 2.63 18.52 17.34
C THR A 180 2.42 18.80 18.84
N TYR A 181 1.17 19.04 19.24
CA TYR A 181 0.77 19.29 20.61
C TYR A 181 -0.44 18.43 20.98
N ASN A 182 -0.49 17.96 22.24
CA ASN A 182 -1.61 17.16 22.73
C ASN A 182 -2.98 17.85 22.59
N ALA A 183 -3.00 19.19 22.69
CA ALA A 183 -4.23 19.99 22.54
C ALA A 183 -4.83 19.91 21.12
N LEU A 184 -4.03 19.56 20.10
CA LEU A 184 -4.48 19.44 18.71
C LEU A 184 -4.98 18.03 18.36
N ARG A 185 -4.79 17.05 19.26
CA ARG A 185 -5.21 15.65 19.00
C ARG A 185 -6.72 15.49 18.73
N PRO A 186 -7.63 16.19 19.43
CA PRO A 186 -9.05 16.12 19.10
C PRO A 186 -9.33 16.58 17.67
N ALA A 187 -8.81 17.74 17.25
CA ALA A 187 -8.97 18.24 15.89
C ALA A 187 -8.39 17.28 14.84
N LEU A 188 -7.23 16.66 15.11
CA LEU A 188 -6.65 15.64 14.24
C LEU A 188 -7.56 14.40 14.11
N ARG A 189 -8.16 13.94 15.21
CA ARG A 189 -9.11 12.82 15.18
C ARG A 189 -10.36 13.16 14.41
N ASP A 190 -10.84 14.39 14.53
CA ASP A 190 -12.00 14.86 13.77
C ASP A 190 -11.69 14.81 12.27
N GLN A 191 -10.56 15.36 11.82
CA GLN A 191 -10.11 15.27 10.42
C GLN A 191 -9.95 13.81 9.96
N LEU A 192 -9.30 12.98 10.78
CA LEU A 192 -9.13 11.55 10.48
C LEU A 192 -10.45 10.78 10.38
N SER A 193 -11.50 11.21 11.09
CA SER A 193 -12.82 10.57 11.02
C SER A 193 -13.63 10.97 9.78
N LEU A 194 -13.23 12.06 9.11
CA LEU A 194 -13.78 12.50 7.83
C LEU A 194 -13.14 11.80 6.61
N MET A 195 -12.16 10.93 6.83
CA MET A 195 -11.55 10.18 5.74
C MET A 195 -12.57 9.23 5.13
N GLU A 196 -12.58 9.15 3.81
CA GLU A 196 -13.48 8.27 3.07
C GLU A 196 -12.72 7.02 2.60
N CYS A 197 -13.39 5.88 2.68
CA CYS A 197 -12.90 4.63 2.12
C CYS A 197 -14.03 3.94 1.37
N SER A 198 -13.87 3.77 0.06
CA SER A 198 -14.90 3.23 -0.83
C SER A 198 -14.30 2.48 -2.01
N LEU A 199 -15.15 1.78 -2.76
CA LEU A 199 -14.72 1.20 -4.04
C LEU A 199 -14.46 2.33 -5.04
N ALA A 200 -13.35 2.24 -5.76
CA ALA A 200 -12.96 3.23 -6.74
C ALA A 200 -13.84 3.13 -7.99
N THR A 201 -14.26 4.28 -8.48
CA THR A 201 -14.92 4.43 -9.79
C THR A 201 -13.96 5.11 -10.75
N PHE A 202 -13.90 4.63 -11.99
CA PHE A 202 -13.01 5.16 -13.01
C PHE A 202 -13.79 5.80 -14.15
N THR A 203 -13.28 6.92 -14.65
CA THR A 203 -13.79 7.57 -15.85
C THR A 203 -12.95 7.11 -17.03
N PHE A 204 -13.60 6.80 -18.14
CA PHE A 204 -12.95 6.38 -19.39
C PHE A 204 -13.07 7.52 -20.39
N ALA A 205 -12.01 7.78 -21.15
CA ALA A 205 -12.10 8.74 -22.25
C ALA A 205 -13.08 8.19 -23.30
N GLU A 206 -14.09 8.99 -23.69
CA GLU A 206 -14.88 8.67 -24.88
C GLU A 206 -13.97 8.72 -26.11
N PRO A 207 -14.18 7.82 -27.10
CA PRO A 207 -13.44 7.89 -28.35
C PRO A 207 -13.74 9.24 -29.00
N GLU A 208 -12.68 10.02 -29.26
CA GLU A 208 -12.74 11.24 -30.05
C GLU A 208 -13.27 10.85 -31.44
N ASP A 209 -14.54 11.14 -31.71
CA ASP A 209 -15.19 10.87 -32.99
C ASP A 209 -14.43 11.66 -34.07
N ASP A 210 -13.71 10.94 -34.94
CA ASP A 210 -13.00 11.46 -36.10
C ASP A 210 -13.98 12.22 -37.02
N GLN A 211 -14.22 13.51 -36.72
CA GLN A 211 -14.70 14.47 -37.70
C GLN A 211 -13.55 14.92 -38.60
N ASP A 212 -12.97 13.99 -39.36
CA ASP A 212 -12.18 14.33 -40.56
C ASP A 212 -12.64 13.46 -41.73
N GLY A 213 -13.69 13.94 -42.39
CA GLY A 213 -14.31 13.31 -43.54
C GLY A 213 -14.78 14.35 -44.54
N SER A 214 -13.85 15.19 -45.03
CA SER A 214 -14.07 15.97 -46.25
C SER A 214 -12.76 16.27 -46.99
N GLU A 215 -12.05 15.21 -47.38
CA GLU A 215 -11.10 15.25 -48.50
C GLU A 215 -11.88 15.26 -49.82
N ALA A 216 -12.08 16.45 -50.40
CA ALA A 216 -12.37 16.58 -51.82
C ALA A 216 -11.05 16.45 -52.60
N GLY A 217 -11.01 15.50 -53.53
CA GLY A 217 -9.80 15.00 -54.19
C GLY A 217 -8.94 16.04 -54.91
N GLN A 218 -7.63 15.84 -54.78
CA GLN A 218 -6.59 16.51 -55.54
C GLN A 218 -6.47 15.87 -56.95
N GLN A 219 -6.62 16.68 -58.01
CA GLN A 219 -6.26 16.31 -59.39
C GLN A 219 -5.10 17.20 -59.88
N PRO A 220 -4.13 16.70 -60.67
CA PRO A 220 -2.83 17.36 -60.86
C PRO A 220 -2.82 18.46 -61.93
N THR A 221 -1.83 19.35 -61.76
CA THR A 221 -1.54 20.65 -62.39
C THR A 221 -1.33 20.70 -63.91
N ALA A 222 -1.79 21.80 -64.55
CA ALA A 222 -1.19 22.47 -65.73
C ALA A 222 -1.71 23.94 -65.85
N PRO A 223 -1.00 24.87 -66.55
CA PRO A 223 -0.79 26.24 -66.05
C PRO A 223 -1.53 27.40 -66.77
N ALA A 224 -1.52 28.55 -66.06
CA ALA A 224 -1.54 29.96 -66.49
C ALA A 224 -2.79 30.56 -67.17
N GLY A 225 -3.49 31.42 -66.43
CA GLY A 225 -4.39 32.48 -66.92
C GLY A 225 -4.18 33.77 -66.10
N PRO A 226 -4.40 34.96 -66.68
CA PRO A 226 -3.83 36.24 -66.23
C PRO A 226 -4.41 36.78 -64.91
N PRO A 227 -3.68 37.69 -64.21
CA PRO A 227 -4.07 38.21 -62.91
C PRO A 227 -5.38 39.02 -62.99
N SER A 228 -6.36 38.62 -62.19
CA SER A 228 -7.61 39.35 -61.99
C SER A 228 -7.38 40.48 -60.97
N VAL A 229 -7.80 41.67 -61.37
CA VAL A 229 -7.65 42.97 -60.70
C VAL A 229 -8.24 42.97 -59.28
N PRO A 230 -7.58 43.58 -58.28
CA PRO A 230 -8.13 43.71 -56.93
C PRO A 230 -9.28 44.72 -56.89
N GLN A 231 -10.43 44.31 -56.35
CA GLN A 231 -11.54 45.23 -56.08
C GLN A 231 -11.29 46.06 -54.80
N PRO A 232 -11.68 47.35 -54.80
CA PRO A 232 -11.47 48.25 -53.67
C PRO A 232 -12.43 47.91 -52.52
N VAL A 233 -11.88 47.64 -51.34
CA VAL A 233 -12.64 47.55 -50.09
C VAL A 233 -12.98 48.96 -49.63
N VAL A 234 -14.26 49.28 -49.72
CA VAL A 234 -14.89 50.51 -49.22
C VAL A 234 -14.79 50.53 -47.68
N ARG A 235 -14.10 51.54 -47.14
CA ARG A 235 -14.12 51.85 -45.70
C ARG A 235 -15.41 52.61 -45.38
N PRO A 236 -16.22 52.20 -44.39
CA PRO A 236 -17.27 53.06 -43.86
C PRO A 236 -16.66 54.18 -42.99
N ASP A 237 -17.11 55.40 -43.28
CA ASP A 237 -16.78 56.64 -42.59
C ASP A 237 -17.16 56.60 -41.10
N ILE A 238 -16.20 56.94 -40.24
CA ILE A 238 -16.43 57.26 -38.84
C ILE A 238 -16.61 58.78 -38.76
N ALA A 239 -17.82 59.23 -38.48
CA ALA A 239 -18.11 60.63 -38.16
C ALA A 239 -17.65 60.96 -36.72
N PRO A 240 -17.19 62.20 -36.44
CA PRO A 240 -16.61 62.56 -35.16
C PRO A 240 -17.63 63.21 -34.20
N ALA A 241 -17.28 63.05 -32.91
CA ALA A 241 -17.43 63.97 -31.78
C ALA A 241 -18.83 64.49 -31.39
N ASP A 242 -19.15 64.36 -30.09
CA ASP A 242 -19.41 65.55 -29.28
C ASP A 242 -19.15 65.28 -27.80
N GLY A 243 -18.58 66.29 -27.14
CA GLY A 243 -18.17 66.27 -25.74
C GLY A 243 -19.28 66.66 -24.77
N GLY A 244 -19.04 66.32 -23.51
CA GLY A 244 -19.74 66.77 -22.31
C GLY A 244 -18.82 66.60 -21.11
#